data_AF-A0A0F3R9B4-F1
#
_entry.id   AF-A0A0F3R9B4-F1
#
_cell.length_a   1.000
_cell.length_b   1.000
_cell.length_c   1.000
_cell.angle_alpha   90.00
_cell.angle_beta   90.00
_cell.angle_gamma   90.00
#
_symmetry.space_group_name_H-M   'P 1'
#
loop_
_entity.id
_entity.type
_entity.pdbx_description
1 polymer ?
#
loop_
_entity_poly.entity_id
_entity_poly.type
_entity_poly.pdbx_seq_one_letter_code
_entity_poly.pdbx_strand_id
1 'polypeptide(L)'
;MERHKDKINSLKTSIGNYENKKDLLEKERQAKIDTKALEEFVQQTMLHLKYSSTHVISCGLGVALGGGCELLLHSSFIIGNQELNAGLVELGVGLIPGWVGVTEMFARTRGDKTKLIKNIRNIIEQNKTSSADYFKADYDVENMHVNMNKHYILDEALKLNLPKKILPAPHKITLPKINLATEMKRMKKSYLPMSGKYF
;
A
#
# COMPACT_ATOMS: atom_id res chain seq x y z
N MET A 1 56.86 13.77 18.52
CA MET A 1 55.58 14.45 18.74
C MET A 1 54.96 15.04 17.47
N GLU A 2 55.75 15.47 16.47
CA GLU A 2 55.25 16.04 15.21
C GLU A 2 54.42 15.06 14.35
N ARG A 3 54.92 13.83 14.17
CA ARG A 3 54.31 12.77 13.33
C ARG A 3 52.89 12.33 13.74
N HIS A 4 52.47 12.63 14.97
CA HIS A 4 51.13 12.31 15.48
C HIS A 4 50.12 13.43 15.17
N LYS A 5 50.57 14.68 15.04
CA LYS A 5 49.71 15.83 14.68
C LYS A 5 49.32 15.77 13.20
N ASP A 6 50.23 15.33 12.34
CA ASP A 6 49.98 15.20 10.90
C ASP A 6 48.95 14.10 10.57
N LYS A 7 48.97 12.98 11.31
CA LYS A 7 47.94 11.93 11.16
C LYS A 7 46.56 12.41 11.60
N ILE A 8 46.47 13.15 12.69
CA ILE A 8 45.20 13.74 13.17
C ILE A 8 44.68 14.80 12.18
N ASN A 9 45.57 15.62 11.60
CA ASN A 9 45.18 16.58 10.58
C ASN A 9 44.77 15.88 9.27
N SER A 10 45.44 14.81 8.84
CA SER A 10 45.03 14.02 7.65
C SER A 10 43.69 13.30 7.86
N LEU A 11 43.41 12.84 9.09
CA LEU A 11 42.12 12.24 9.47
C LEU A 11 41.00 13.29 9.48
N LYS A 12 41.28 14.52 9.94
CA LYS A 12 40.36 15.67 9.83
C LYS A 12 40.15 16.17 8.41
N THR A 13 41.07 15.84 7.49
CA THR A 13 40.95 16.20 6.07
C THR A 13 40.20 15.11 5.28
N SER A 14 40.30 13.85 5.72
CA SER A 14 39.60 12.70 5.10
C SER A 14 38.17 12.51 5.62
N ILE A 15 37.91 12.90 6.87
CA ILE A 15 36.56 13.09 7.39
C ILE A 15 36.22 14.53 7.02
N GLY A 16 35.60 14.73 5.86
CA GLY A 16 35.30 16.04 5.30
C GLY A 16 34.85 17.03 6.37
N ASN A 17 35.41 18.24 6.29
CA ASN A 17 35.05 19.38 7.14
C ASN A 17 33.58 19.30 7.52
N TYR A 18 33.29 19.26 8.82
CA TYR A 18 31.94 19.39 9.36
C TYR A 18 31.23 20.50 8.59
N GLU A 19 30.35 20.11 7.66
CA GLU A 19 29.53 21.03 6.88
C GLU A 19 28.85 21.95 7.89
N ASN A 20 28.87 23.25 7.61
CA ASN A 20 28.34 24.27 8.48
C ASN A 20 26.94 23.83 8.94
N LYS A 21 26.64 23.83 10.24
CA LYS A 21 25.36 23.31 10.78
C LYS A 21 24.13 23.91 10.09
N LYS A 22 24.27 25.14 9.56
CA LYS A 22 23.26 25.80 8.72
C LYS A 22 23.02 25.10 7.38
N ASP A 23 24.07 24.64 6.70
CA ASP A 23 23.99 23.96 5.41
C ASP A 23 23.36 22.57 5.56
N LEU A 24 23.66 21.86 6.66
CA LEU A 24 23.01 20.59 7.00
C LEU A 24 21.51 20.79 7.28
N LEU A 25 21.15 21.81 8.06
CA LEU A 25 19.75 22.14 8.33
C LEU A 25 19.00 22.54 7.05
N GLU A 26 19.65 23.27 6.15
CA GLU A 26 19.05 23.65 4.87
C GLU A 26 18.89 22.45 3.93
N LYS A 27 19.88 21.54 3.87
CA LYS A 27 19.76 20.26 3.15
C LYS A 27 18.64 19.39 3.71
N GLU A 28 18.54 19.25 5.03
CA GLU A 28 17.45 18.51 5.68
C GLU A 28 16.08 19.15 5.39
N ARG A 29 16.01 20.48 5.40
CA ARG A 29 14.80 21.23 5.08
C ARG A 29 14.40 21.03 3.63
N GLN A 30 15.34 21.12 2.69
CA GLN A 30 15.11 20.89 1.27
C GLN A 30 14.65 19.46 1.02
N ALA A 31 15.33 18.47 1.59
CA ALA A 31 14.92 17.06 1.48
C ALA A 31 13.48 16.83 2.00
N LYS A 32 13.09 17.48 3.11
CA LYS A 32 11.70 17.43 3.61
C LYS A 32 10.70 18.05 2.64
N ILE A 33 11.04 19.18 2.03
CA ILE A 33 10.20 19.83 1.02
C ILE A 33 10.03 18.90 -0.20
N ASP A 34 11.12 18.30 -0.67
CA ASP A 34 11.10 17.40 -1.83
C ASP A 34 10.26 16.14 -1.56
N THR A 35 10.41 15.55 -0.36
CA THR A 35 9.58 14.39 0.03
C THR A 35 8.10 14.72 0.12
N LYS A 36 7.76 15.91 0.62
CA LYS A 36 6.37 16.35 0.74
C LYS A 36 5.76 16.59 -0.64
N ALA A 37 6.50 17.25 -1.54
CA ALA A 37 6.05 17.47 -2.91
C ALA A 37 5.83 16.15 -3.65
N LEU A 38 6.71 15.16 -3.45
CA LEU A 38 6.55 13.82 -4.00
C LEU A 38 5.31 13.11 -3.43
N GLU A 39 5.10 13.16 -2.11
CA GLU A 39 3.92 12.57 -1.47
C GLU A 39 2.62 13.17 -2.03
N GLU A 40 2.54 14.50 -2.08
CA GLU A 40 1.38 15.22 -2.62
C GLU A 40 1.14 14.84 -4.09
N PHE A 41 2.18 14.83 -4.92
CA PHE A 41 2.08 14.46 -6.33
C PHE A 41 1.55 13.02 -6.51
N VAL A 42 2.09 12.07 -5.75
CA VAL A 42 1.67 10.66 -5.86
C VAL A 42 0.24 10.49 -5.33
N GLN A 43 -0.11 11.08 -4.19
CA GLN A 43 -1.47 11.02 -3.66
C GLN A 43 -2.49 11.60 -4.65
N GLN A 44 -2.20 12.76 -5.25
CA GLN A 44 -3.09 13.35 -6.28
C GLN A 44 -3.19 12.45 -7.51
N THR A 45 -2.10 11.84 -7.95
CA THR A 45 -2.10 10.90 -9.07
C THR A 45 -2.98 9.68 -8.80
N MET A 46 -2.88 9.07 -7.62
CA MET A 46 -3.70 7.93 -7.21
C MET A 46 -5.19 8.29 -7.13
N LEU A 47 -5.51 9.50 -6.64
CA LEU A 47 -6.88 10.01 -6.61
C LEU A 47 -7.43 10.29 -8.01
N HIS A 48 -6.63 10.86 -8.92
CA HIS A 48 -7.03 11.03 -10.32
C HIS A 48 -7.31 9.69 -11.01
N LEU A 49 -6.53 8.66 -10.71
CA LEU A 49 -6.72 7.31 -11.23
C LEU A 49 -8.03 6.71 -10.70
N LYS A 50 -8.29 6.83 -9.39
CA LYS A 50 -9.52 6.33 -8.74
C LYS A 50 -10.79 7.05 -9.21
N TYR A 51 -10.74 8.37 -9.32
CA TYR A 51 -11.89 9.22 -9.65
C TYR A 51 -11.93 9.62 -11.14
N SER A 52 -11.19 8.90 -11.99
CA SER A 52 -11.18 9.11 -13.43
C SER A 52 -12.58 8.99 -14.03
N SER A 53 -12.87 9.80 -15.05
CA SER A 53 -14.09 9.69 -15.86
C SER A 53 -14.07 8.51 -16.84
N THR A 54 -12.92 7.81 -16.93
CA THR A 54 -12.71 6.60 -17.73
C THR A 54 -12.29 5.45 -16.81
N HIS A 55 -12.76 4.24 -17.10
CA HIS A 55 -12.36 3.05 -16.34
C HIS A 55 -10.86 2.84 -16.41
N VAL A 56 -10.22 2.74 -15.25
CA VAL A 56 -8.82 2.33 -15.16
C VAL A 56 -8.78 0.86 -14.78
N ILE A 57 -8.16 0.05 -15.65
CA ILE A 57 -8.06 -1.40 -15.48
C ILE A 57 -6.60 -1.74 -15.20
N SER A 58 -6.34 -2.33 -14.05
CA SER A 58 -5.00 -2.85 -13.73
C SER A 58 -4.88 -4.32 -14.12
N CYS A 59 -3.80 -4.67 -14.82
CA CYS A 59 -3.43 -6.05 -15.10
C CYS A 59 -2.34 -6.47 -14.10
N GLY A 60 -2.72 -7.22 -13.06
CA GLY A 60 -1.82 -7.65 -11.99
C GLY A 60 -1.12 -8.98 -12.31
N LEU A 61 0.21 -9.00 -12.25
CA LEU A 61 1.02 -10.22 -12.43
C LEU A 61 2.20 -10.21 -11.45
N GLY A 62 2.53 -11.39 -10.89
CA GLY A 62 3.72 -11.55 -10.07
C GLY A 62 3.56 -10.93 -8.69
N VAL A 63 4.16 -9.76 -8.45
CA VAL A 63 4.23 -9.15 -7.12
C VAL A 63 3.81 -7.68 -7.16
N ALA A 64 2.86 -7.30 -6.30
CA ALA A 64 2.39 -5.93 -6.13
C ALA A 64 2.32 -5.59 -4.62
N LEU A 65 3.42 -5.06 -4.07
CA LEU A 65 3.54 -4.74 -2.65
C LEU A 65 3.56 -3.23 -2.40
N GLY A 66 3.00 -2.81 -1.26
CA GLY A 66 2.92 -1.42 -0.85
C GLY A 66 2.23 -0.55 -1.90
N GLY A 67 2.92 0.47 -2.42
CA GLY A 67 2.39 1.35 -3.48
C GLY A 67 1.86 0.62 -4.73
N GLY A 68 2.43 -0.53 -5.11
CA GLY A 68 1.88 -1.35 -6.19
C GLY A 68 0.53 -1.98 -5.83
N CYS A 69 0.35 -2.39 -4.57
CA CYS A 69 -0.94 -2.83 -4.04
C CYS A 69 -1.93 -1.67 -3.96
N GLU A 70 -1.50 -0.48 -3.55
CA GLU A 70 -2.34 0.72 -3.54
C GLU A 70 -2.87 1.00 -4.95
N LEU A 71 -2.02 0.92 -5.99
CA LEU A 71 -2.44 1.14 -7.38
C LEU A 71 -3.51 0.15 -7.83
N LEU A 72 -3.37 -1.13 -7.47
CA LEU A 72 -4.39 -2.15 -7.69
C LEU A 72 -5.71 -1.75 -7.01
N LEU A 73 -5.66 -1.35 -5.73
CA LEU A 73 -6.84 -0.99 -4.94
C LEU A 73 -7.56 0.26 -5.45
N HIS A 74 -6.83 1.19 -6.07
CA HIS A 74 -7.37 2.41 -6.68
C HIS A 74 -7.97 2.20 -8.08
N SER A 75 -7.78 1.04 -8.70
CA SER A 75 -8.28 0.75 -10.04
C SER A 75 -9.79 0.50 -10.05
N SER A 76 -10.45 0.85 -11.16
CA SER A 76 -11.88 0.58 -11.37
C SER A 76 -12.16 -0.92 -11.46
N PHE A 77 -11.26 -1.64 -12.12
CA PHE A 77 -11.30 -3.09 -12.27
C PHE A 77 -9.88 -3.67 -12.26
N ILE A 78 -9.73 -4.94 -11.86
CA ILE A 78 -8.46 -5.67 -11.89
C ILE A 78 -8.61 -6.97 -12.68
N ILE A 79 -7.72 -7.22 -13.64
CA ILE A 79 -7.46 -8.56 -14.14
C ILE A 79 -6.17 -9.05 -13.50
N GLY A 80 -6.28 -9.98 -12.54
CA GLY A 80 -5.12 -10.55 -11.86
C GLY A 80 -4.78 -11.93 -12.42
N ASN A 81 -3.50 -12.21 -12.67
CA ASN A 81 -3.08 -13.60 -12.84
C ASN A 81 -3.08 -14.32 -11.49
N GLN A 82 -3.41 -15.61 -11.46
CA GLN A 82 -3.51 -16.38 -10.21
C GLN A 82 -2.23 -16.33 -9.33
N GLU A 83 -1.05 -16.20 -9.94
CA GLU A 83 0.23 -16.10 -9.21
C GLU A 83 0.49 -14.70 -8.61
N LEU A 84 -0.46 -13.76 -8.72
CA LEU A 84 -0.34 -12.43 -8.14
C LEU A 84 -0.25 -12.51 -6.61
N ASN A 85 0.89 -12.09 -6.08
CA ASN A 85 1.10 -11.84 -4.67
C ASN A 85 0.96 -10.35 -4.40
N ALA A 86 -0.05 -9.95 -3.63
CA ALA A 86 -0.31 -8.55 -3.35
C ALA A 86 -0.55 -8.27 -1.87
N GLY A 87 -0.14 -7.09 -1.42
CA GLY A 87 -0.44 -6.63 -0.07
C GLY A 87 0.31 -5.39 0.38
N LEU A 88 -0.17 -4.84 1.51
CA LEU A 88 0.40 -3.68 2.17
C LEU A 88 1.43 -4.16 3.21
N VAL A 89 2.69 -3.83 3.02
CA VAL A 89 3.84 -4.35 3.79
C VAL A 89 4.66 -3.26 4.47
N GLU A 90 4.22 -2.00 4.34
CA GLU A 90 4.92 -0.78 4.75
C GLU A 90 5.27 -0.78 6.23
N LEU A 91 4.42 -1.37 7.08
CA LEU A 91 4.71 -1.45 8.52
C LEU A 91 5.94 -2.30 8.82
N GLY A 92 6.31 -3.23 7.94
CA GLY A 92 7.53 -4.05 8.09
C GLY A 92 8.81 -3.22 8.07
N VAL A 93 8.76 -2.01 7.52
CA VAL A 93 9.87 -1.05 7.50
C VAL A 93 9.58 0.21 8.32
N GLY A 94 8.54 0.18 9.16
CA GLY A 94 8.16 1.31 10.02
C GLY A 94 7.38 2.43 9.31
N LEU A 95 6.78 2.14 8.15
CA LEU A 95 5.95 3.07 7.38
C LEU A 95 4.47 2.68 7.41
N ILE A 96 3.60 3.54 6.90
CA ILE A 96 2.19 3.23 6.63
C ILE A 96 1.91 3.31 5.12
N PRO A 97 0.82 2.71 4.62
CA PRO A 97 0.34 2.90 3.24
C PRO A 97 0.01 4.37 3.00
N GLY A 98 0.97 5.09 2.40
CA GLY A 98 1.00 6.55 2.35
C GLY A 98 0.46 7.14 1.06
N TRP A 99 0.21 6.34 0.03
CA TRP A 99 -0.31 6.81 -1.26
C TRP A 99 -1.82 6.64 -1.33
N VAL A 100 -2.47 7.08 -0.25
CA VAL A 100 -3.93 7.02 -0.01
C VAL A 100 -4.44 5.62 0.38
N GLY A 101 -3.58 4.62 0.58
CA GLY A 101 -3.95 3.25 0.89
C GLY A 101 -4.76 3.07 2.18
N VAL A 102 -4.45 3.79 3.26
CA VAL A 102 -5.25 3.73 4.50
C VAL A 102 -6.67 4.26 4.26
N THR A 103 -6.79 5.40 3.58
CA THR A 103 -8.07 6.02 3.25
C THR A 103 -8.87 5.17 2.27
N GLU A 104 -8.20 4.55 1.30
CA GLU A 104 -8.82 3.63 0.34
C GLU A 104 -9.35 2.38 1.05
N MET A 105 -8.52 1.74 1.87
CA MET A 105 -8.92 0.61 2.70
C MET A 105 -10.11 0.93 3.58
N PHE A 106 -10.18 2.15 4.13
CA PHE A 106 -11.36 2.61 4.86
C PHE A 106 -12.57 2.79 3.93
N ALA A 107 -12.39 3.47 2.80
CA ALA A 107 -13.49 3.83 1.90
C ALA A 107 -14.23 2.61 1.35
N ARG A 108 -13.48 1.54 1.06
CA ARG A 108 -14.00 0.27 0.53
C ARG A 108 -14.89 -0.49 1.52
N THR A 109 -14.76 -0.21 2.81
CA THR A 109 -15.62 -0.82 3.85
C THR A 109 -17.07 -0.36 3.74
N ARG A 110 -17.31 0.84 3.16
CA ARG A 110 -18.63 1.50 3.14
C ARG A 110 -19.28 1.60 4.53
N GLY A 111 -18.46 1.68 5.59
CA GLY A 111 -18.93 1.75 6.98
C GLY A 111 -19.21 0.39 7.62
N ASP A 112 -18.97 -0.72 6.91
CA ASP A 112 -19.07 -2.07 7.47
C ASP A 112 -17.96 -2.30 8.50
N LYS A 113 -18.37 -2.60 9.73
CA LYS A 113 -17.46 -2.81 10.87
C LYS A 113 -16.54 -4.02 10.67
N THR A 114 -17.04 -5.10 10.06
CA THR A 114 -16.29 -6.35 9.87
C THR A 114 -15.22 -6.15 8.80
N LYS A 115 -15.57 -5.54 7.66
CA LYS A 115 -14.63 -5.17 6.60
C LYS A 115 -13.58 -4.19 7.13
N LEU A 116 -13.98 -3.21 7.95
CA LEU A 116 -13.05 -2.27 8.57
C LEU A 116 -12.00 -2.99 9.43
N ILE A 117 -12.45 -3.88 10.30
CA ILE A 117 -11.56 -4.64 11.17
C ILE A 117 -10.61 -5.52 10.34
N LYS A 118 -11.12 -6.14 9.27
CA LYS A 118 -10.30 -6.94 8.33
C LYS A 118 -9.24 -6.07 7.63
N ASN A 119 -9.61 -4.92 7.10
CA ASN A 119 -8.68 -4.05 6.39
C ASN A 119 -7.62 -3.46 7.32
N ILE A 120 -7.99 -3.09 8.55
CA ILE A 120 -7.01 -2.69 9.58
C ILE A 120 -6.04 -3.85 9.89
N ARG A 121 -6.55 -5.08 9.97
CA ARG A 121 -5.71 -6.27 10.16
C ARG A 121 -4.73 -6.44 9.01
N ASN A 122 -5.18 -6.34 7.76
CA ASN A 122 -4.30 -6.47 6.59
C ASN A 122 -3.11 -5.51 6.66
N ILE A 123 -3.32 -4.28 7.13
CA ILE A 123 -2.26 -3.30 7.33
C ILE A 123 -1.36 -3.75 8.49
N ILE A 124 -1.92 -3.95 9.69
CA ILE A 124 -1.15 -4.24 10.92
C ILE A 124 -0.30 -5.52 10.80
N GLU A 125 -0.87 -6.57 10.21
CA GLU A 125 -0.22 -7.87 10.05
C GLU A 125 0.61 -7.97 8.78
N GLN A 126 0.67 -6.89 7.98
CA GLN A 126 1.40 -6.86 6.71
C GLN A 126 0.96 -8.00 5.78
N ASN A 127 -0.37 -8.18 5.63
CA ASN A 127 -0.95 -9.33 4.96
C ASN A 127 -0.58 -9.33 3.47
N LYS A 128 0.47 -10.09 3.12
CA LYS A 128 0.84 -10.39 1.75
C LYS A 128 0.14 -11.69 1.34
N THR A 129 -0.83 -11.55 0.46
CA THR A 129 -1.58 -12.70 -0.09
C THR A 129 -0.72 -13.49 -1.08
N SER A 130 -0.97 -14.80 -1.16
CA SER A 130 -0.19 -15.73 -2.00
C SER A 130 -0.76 -15.95 -3.40
N SER A 131 -1.97 -15.44 -3.66
CA SER A 131 -2.65 -15.57 -4.96
C SER A 131 -3.64 -14.43 -5.18
N ALA A 132 -4.06 -14.28 -6.44
CA ALA A 132 -5.08 -13.31 -6.83
C ALA A 132 -6.43 -13.57 -6.15
N ASP A 133 -6.82 -14.84 -5.95
CA ASP A 133 -8.05 -15.19 -5.22
C ASP A 133 -8.00 -14.76 -3.75
N TYR A 134 -6.86 -14.98 -3.09
CA TYR A 134 -6.69 -14.52 -1.71
C TYR A 134 -6.65 -13.00 -1.63
N PHE A 135 -5.97 -12.33 -2.57
CA PHE A 135 -6.01 -10.87 -2.67
C PHE A 135 -7.44 -10.36 -2.79
N LYS A 136 -8.22 -10.96 -3.70
CA LYS A 136 -9.62 -10.62 -3.92
C LYS A 136 -10.46 -10.74 -2.65
N ALA A 137 -10.30 -11.85 -1.92
CA ALA A 137 -11.07 -12.13 -0.71
C ALA A 137 -10.62 -11.27 0.49
N ASP A 138 -9.33 -11.19 0.74
CA ASP A 138 -8.78 -10.54 1.95
C ASP A 138 -8.88 -9.02 1.86
N TYR A 139 -8.71 -8.44 0.67
CA TYR A 139 -8.78 -6.98 0.44
C TYR A 139 -10.14 -6.48 -0.04
N ASP A 140 -11.17 -7.35 -0.04
CA ASP A 140 -12.54 -7.04 -0.50
C ASP A 140 -12.53 -6.41 -1.91
N VAL A 141 -11.84 -7.04 -2.86
CA VAL A 141 -11.78 -6.56 -4.24
C VAL A 141 -12.91 -7.14 -5.08
N GLU A 142 -14.09 -6.53 -4.98
CA GLU A 142 -15.29 -7.00 -5.69
C GLU A 142 -15.11 -6.96 -7.23
N ASN A 143 -14.49 -5.90 -7.74
CA ASN A 143 -14.28 -5.67 -9.18
C ASN A 143 -12.96 -6.28 -9.67
N MET A 144 -12.82 -7.59 -9.52
CA MET A 144 -11.62 -8.30 -9.95
C MET A 144 -11.96 -9.63 -10.61
N HIS A 145 -11.30 -9.92 -11.72
CA HIS A 145 -11.30 -11.24 -12.35
C HIS A 145 -9.91 -11.86 -12.27
N VAL A 146 -9.88 -13.17 -12.04
CA VAL A 146 -8.67 -13.96 -11.89
C VAL A 146 -8.50 -14.83 -13.12
N ASN A 147 -7.37 -14.67 -13.82
CA ASN A 147 -7.05 -15.43 -15.01
C ASN A 147 -5.84 -16.34 -14.75
N MET A 148 -5.98 -17.64 -15.04
CA MET A 148 -4.90 -18.61 -14.84
C MET A 148 -3.75 -18.44 -15.85
N ASN A 149 -4.02 -17.87 -17.02
CA ASN A 149 -3.03 -17.66 -18.06
C ASN A 149 -2.52 -16.21 -18.06
N LYS A 150 -1.30 -16.03 -17.56
CA LYS A 150 -0.61 -14.73 -17.48
C LYS A 150 -0.47 -14.01 -18.82
N HIS A 151 -0.48 -14.73 -19.94
CA HIS A 151 -0.32 -14.13 -21.27
C HIS A 151 -1.61 -13.47 -21.78
N TYR A 152 -2.77 -13.79 -21.20
CA TYR A 152 -4.06 -13.28 -21.66
C TYR A 152 -4.68 -12.20 -20.78
N ILE A 153 -4.02 -11.79 -19.68
CA ILE A 153 -4.59 -10.79 -18.76
C ILE A 153 -4.84 -9.43 -19.44
N LEU A 154 -3.94 -9.02 -20.34
CA LEU A 154 -4.08 -7.77 -21.09
C LEU A 154 -5.16 -7.88 -22.16
N ASP A 155 -5.15 -8.97 -22.93
CA ASP A 155 -6.17 -9.23 -23.96
C ASP A 155 -7.57 -9.28 -23.36
N GLU A 156 -7.70 -9.87 -22.17
CA GLU A 156 -8.93 -9.90 -21.42
C GLU A 156 -9.36 -8.51 -20.95
N ALA A 157 -8.42 -7.71 -20.42
CA ALA A 157 -8.71 -6.33 -20.03
C ALA A 157 -9.25 -5.50 -21.20
N LEU A 158 -8.70 -5.69 -22.41
CA LEU A 158 -9.17 -5.02 -23.63
C LEU A 158 -10.57 -5.47 -24.08
N LYS A 159 -10.99 -6.69 -23.71
CA LYS A 159 -12.30 -7.26 -24.05
C LYS A 159 -13.37 -7.01 -22.97
N LEU A 160 -12.99 -6.49 -21.80
CA LEU A 160 -13.92 -6.21 -20.71
C LEU A 160 -15.02 -5.23 -21.16
N ASN A 161 -16.27 -5.66 -21.05
CA ASN A 161 -17.42 -4.80 -21.28
C ASN A 161 -17.90 -4.20 -19.95
N LEU A 162 -17.33 -3.05 -19.58
CA LEU A 162 -17.71 -2.32 -18.38
C LEU A 162 -18.82 -1.30 -18.68
N PRO A 163 -19.74 -1.05 -17.72
CA PRO A 163 -20.80 -0.06 -17.91
C PRO A 163 -20.19 1.32 -18.16
N LYS A 164 -20.70 2.06 -19.15
CA LYS A 164 -20.22 3.43 -19.47
C LYS A 164 -20.36 4.40 -18.30
N LYS A 165 -21.33 4.16 -17.41
CA LYS A 165 -21.54 4.97 -16.21
C LYS A 165 -20.62 4.47 -15.09
N ILE A 166 -19.64 5.28 -14.71
CA ILE A 166 -18.83 5.07 -13.53
C ILE A 166 -19.63 5.54 -12.32
N LEU A 167 -19.92 4.64 -11.38
CA LEU A 167 -20.52 5.04 -10.12
C LEU A 167 -19.44 5.76 -9.31
N PRO A 168 -19.69 7.00 -8.83
CA PRO A 168 -18.72 7.69 -8.00
C PRO A 168 -18.48 6.91 -6.73
N ALA A 169 -17.22 6.74 -6.33
CA ALA A 169 -16.91 6.12 -5.05
C ALA A 169 -17.56 6.96 -3.93
N PRO A 170 -18.15 6.34 -2.90
CA PRO A 170 -18.93 7.06 -1.90
C PRO A 170 -18.08 8.13 -1.21
N HIS A 171 -18.49 9.40 -1.36
CA HIS A 171 -17.75 10.56 -0.82
C HIS A 171 -17.97 10.77 0.70
N LYS A 172 -18.97 10.11 1.28
CA LYS A 172 -19.26 10.19 2.71
C LYS A 172 -19.53 8.81 3.26
N ILE A 173 -18.72 8.41 4.24
CA ILE A 173 -18.83 7.11 4.91
C ILE A 173 -18.93 7.37 6.40
N THR A 174 -19.96 6.83 7.02
CA THR A 174 -20.12 6.89 8.47
C THR A 174 -19.17 5.88 9.10
N LEU A 175 -18.29 6.37 9.96
CA LEU A 175 -17.39 5.54 10.74
C LEU A 175 -18.19 4.68 11.74
N PRO A 176 -18.06 3.35 11.71
CA PRO A 176 -18.66 2.53 12.74
C PRO A 176 -17.97 2.81 14.08
N LYS A 177 -18.74 2.77 15.18
CA LYS A 177 -18.16 2.84 16.53
C LYS A 177 -17.34 1.57 16.78
N ILE A 178 -16.03 1.72 16.92
CA ILE A 178 -15.12 0.61 17.21
C ILE A 178 -14.21 0.94 18.39
N ASN A 179 -13.97 -0.06 19.25
CA ASN A 179 -12.85 -0.04 20.18
C ASN A 179 -11.78 -0.97 19.62
N LEU A 180 -10.77 -0.40 18.96
CA LEU A 180 -9.78 -1.18 18.23
C LEU A 180 -9.05 -2.19 19.13
N ALA A 181 -8.70 -1.80 20.37
CA ALA A 181 -8.01 -2.70 21.30
C ALA A 181 -8.87 -3.91 21.67
N THR A 182 -10.16 -3.72 21.93
CA THR A 182 -11.11 -4.80 22.21
C THR A 182 -11.30 -5.69 20.99
N GLU A 183 -11.48 -5.10 19.81
CA GLU A 183 -11.64 -5.85 18.56
C GLU A 183 -10.39 -6.67 18.23
N MET A 184 -9.20 -6.10 18.37
CA MET A 184 -7.92 -6.81 18.19
C MET A 184 -7.73 -7.97 19.18
N LYS A 185 -8.10 -7.78 20.44
CA LYS A 185 -8.09 -8.87 21.43
C LYS A 185 -9.08 -9.98 21.06
N ARG A 186 -10.29 -9.62 20.60
CA ARG A 186 -11.29 -10.59 20.14
C ARG A 186 -10.78 -11.39 18.95
N MET A 187 -10.13 -10.72 18.01
CA MET A 187 -9.49 -11.36 16.85
C MET A 187 -8.45 -12.38 17.30
N LYS A 188 -7.50 -12.02 18.16
CA LYS A 188 -6.49 -13.00 18.65
C LYS A 188 -7.12 -14.24 19.29
N LYS A 189 -8.31 -14.11 19.92
CA LYS A 189 -9.03 -15.22 20.58
C LYS A 189 -9.78 -16.14 19.59
N SER A 190 -10.27 -15.63 18.46
CA SER A 190 -10.89 -16.46 17.42
C SER A 190 -9.88 -17.29 16.62
N TYR A 191 -8.58 -17.06 16.83
CA TYR A 191 -7.46 -17.80 16.26
C TYR A 191 -6.73 -18.63 17.34
N LEU A 192 -7.46 -19.30 18.24
CA LEU A 192 -6.92 -20.59 18.69
C LEU A 192 -6.79 -21.43 17.43
N PRO A 193 -5.60 -21.97 17.11
CA PRO A 193 -5.44 -22.79 15.92
C PRO A 193 -6.50 -23.88 15.99
N MET A 194 -7.27 -24.05 14.90
CA MET A 194 -7.87 -25.34 14.62
C MET A 194 -6.69 -26.32 14.54
N SER A 195 -6.38 -26.93 15.67
CA SER A 195 -5.34 -27.93 15.80
C SER A 195 -5.73 -29.10 14.92
N GLY A 196 -4.95 -29.32 13.86
CA GLY A 196 -4.87 -30.59 13.17
C GLY A 196 -5.50 -30.65 11.78
N LYS A 197 -4.67 -31.15 10.86
CA LYS A 197 -4.99 -31.83 9.58
C LYS A 197 -5.06 -30.96 8.34
N TYR A 198 -3.89 -30.52 7.87
CA TYR A 198 -3.53 -30.59 6.44
C TYR A 198 -2.04 -30.95 6.33
N PHE A 199 -1.75 -32.23 6.53
CA PHE A 199 -0.67 -33.03 5.92
C PHE A 199 -1.15 -34.47 5.91
#